data_AF-A0A562IGR9-F1
#
_entry.id   AF-A0A562IGR9-F1
#
_cell.length_a   1.000
_cell.length_b   1.000
_cell.length_c   1.000
_cell.angle_alpha   90.00
_cell.angle_beta   90.00
_cell.angle_gamma   90.00
#
_symmetry.space_group_name_H-M   'P 1'
#
loop_
_entity.id
_entity.type
_entity.pdbx_description
1 polymer ?
#
loop_
_entity_poly.entity_id
_entity_poly.type
_entity_poly.pdbx_seq_one_letter_code
_entity_poly.pdbx_strand_id
1 'polypeptide(L)'
;MRAFDPEVRIGGVILNRVGSPRHEALLRDALAEVDVPVLGAVSRAEEVAAPSRHLGLVPVAERAPESEEIVAALADLVTATVDLDALLDLARSAPPMTAPAWDPVAAVGGPATGAGPTVALAAGAAFTFSYAETAELLAAAGATVAPFDPLRDPALPAGTRAVVIGGGFPEAHAEALAGNAALRAELAAFDGPVVAECAGLLYLGRSLDGVPMCGRLDLTARMTGRLTLGYRQAVAAADSPVTRAGEPVRGHEFHRTVTDPGHGDTPAWRWDDRAHGFVDGRVHASYLHVHWAGQPLAARRLVEACR
;
A
#
# COMPACT_ATOMS: atom_id res chain seq x y z
N MET A 1 -3.85 9.80 28.58
CA MET A 1 -3.97 10.71 27.42
C MET A 1 -4.20 12.16 27.84
N ARG A 2 -5.29 12.53 28.55
CA ARG A 2 -5.51 13.93 29.00
C ARG A 2 -4.33 14.53 29.80
N ALA A 3 -3.67 13.73 30.64
CA ALA A 3 -2.48 14.16 31.38
C ALA A 3 -1.15 14.00 30.61
N PHE A 4 -1.19 13.35 29.43
CA PHE A 4 0.01 13.10 28.61
C PHE A 4 0.25 14.24 27.62
N ASP A 5 -0.81 14.72 26.98
CA ASP A 5 -0.76 15.85 26.06
C ASP A 5 -1.98 16.77 26.32
N PRO A 6 -1.77 17.96 26.92
CA PRO A 6 -2.84 18.87 27.24
C PRO A 6 -3.49 19.53 26.00
N GLU A 7 -2.85 19.46 24.82
CA GLU A 7 -3.42 19.98 23.57
C GLU A 7 -4.48 19.02 23.00
N VAL A 8 -4.50 17.76 23.44
CA VAL A 8 -5.46 16.75 22.97
C VAL A 8 -6.78 16.83 23.74
N ARG A 9 -7.80 17.40 23.09
CA ARG A 9 -9.18 17.39 23.60
C ARG A 9 -9.85 16.04 23.34
N ILE A 10 -10.15 15.30 24.41
CA ILE A 10 -11.00 14.09 24.33
C ILE A 10 -12.46 14.52 24.40
N GLY A 11 -13.13 14.52 23.24
CA GLY A 11 -14.56 14.87 23.11
C GLY A 11 -15.55 13.75 23.43
N GLY A 12 -15.07 12.51 23.49
CA GLY A 12 -15.85 11.33 23.85
C GLY A 12 -15.13 10.04 23.48
N VAL A 13 -15.69 8.90 23.88
CA VAL A 13 -15.15 7.58 23.57
C VAL A 13 -16.24 6.64 23.08
N ILE A 14 -15.87 5.70 22.21
CA ILE A 14 -16.68 4.54 21.84
C ILE A 14 -16.02 3.32 22.47
N LEU A 15 -16.78 2.58 23.28
CA LEU A 15 -16.28 1.36 23.91
C LEU A 15 -16.24 0.23 22.87
N ASN A 16 -15.09 -0.43 22.73
CA ASN A 16 -14.90 -1.49 21.74
C ASN A 16 -14.88 -2.87 22.42
N ARG A 17 -15.49 -3.87 21.78
CA ARG A 17 -15.55 -5.28 22.24
C ARG A 17 -16.17 -5.45 23.63
N VAL A 18 -17.24 -4.72 23.91
CA VAL A 18 -17.99 -4.82 25.16
C VAL A 18 -18.61 -6.21 25.30
N GLY A 19 -18.46 -6.80 26.48
CA GLY A 19 -18.72 -8.23 26.70
C GLY A 19 -20.13 -8.54 27.23
N SER A 20 -20.80 -7.57 27.86
CA SER A 20 -22.16 -7.71 28.39
C SER A 20 -22.71 -6.34 28.81
N PRO A 21 -24.03 -6.19 29.02
CA PRO A 21 -24.63 -4.95 29.54
C PRO A 21 -24.04 -4.53 30.89
N ARG A 22 -23.71 -5.49 31.76
CA ARG A 22 -23.05 -5.21 33.04
C ARG A 22 -21.65 -4.65 32.84
N HIS A 23 -20.90 -5.20 31.88
CA HIS A 23 -19.57 -4.68 31.55
C HIS A 23 -19.68 -3.25 31.00
N GLU A 24 -20.66 -2.98 30.15
CA GLU A 24 -20.92 -1.63 29.64
C GLU A 24 -21.19 -0.63 30.77
N ALA A 25 -22.10 -0.95 31.70
CA ALA A 25 -22.44 -0.09 32.81
C ALA A 25 -21.20 0.28 33.65
N LEU A 26 -20.38 -0.72 33.99
CA LEU A 26 -19.13 -0.50 34.73
C LEU A 26 -18.16 0.44 33.99
N LEU A 27 -18.04 0.31 32.66
CA LEU A 27 -17.20 1.19 31.86
C LEU A 27 -17.75 2.61 31.81
N ARG A 28 -19.07 2.77 31.69
CA ARG A 28 -19.73 4.07 31.69
C ARG A 28 -19.56 4.79 33.03
N ASP A 29 -19.76 4.08 34.14
CA ASP A 29 -19.57 4.64 35.49
C ASP A 29 -18.12 5.13 35.68
N ALA A 30 -17.13 4.31 35.31
CA ALA A 30 -15.71 4.68 35.43
C ALA A 30 -15.34 5.89 34.57
N LEU A 31 -15.96 6.06 33.40
CA LEU A 31 -15.70 7.20 32.51
C LEU A 31 -16.45 8.47 32.94
N ALA A 32 -17.58 8.30 33.62
CA ALA A 32 -18.30 9.41 34.24
C ALA A 32 -17.47 10.06 35.37
N GLU A 33 -16.71 9.28 36.14
CA GLU A 33 -15.81 9.80 37.19
C GLU A 33 -14.72 10.75 36.67
N VAL A 34 -14.42 10.69 35.37
CA VAL A 34 -13.38 11.51 34.71
C VAL A 34 -13.95 12.46 33.66
N ASP A 35 -15.26 12.68 33.65
CA ASP A 35 -15.98 13.55 32.71
C ASP A 35 -15.62 13.25 31.24
N VAL A 36 -15.69 11.96 30.87
CA VAL A 36 -15.51 11.51 29.48
C VAL A 36 -16.84 10.91 28.99
N PRO A 37 -17.52 11.56 28.03
CA PRO A 37 -18.78 11.05 27.52
C PRO A 37 -18.56 9.77 26.70
N VAL A 38 -19.43 8.79 26.92
CA VAL A 38 -19.46 7.54 26.14
C VAL A 38 -20.49 7.68 25.03
N LEU A 39 -20.00 7.81 23.80
CA LEU A 39 -20.81 7.99 22.59
C LEU A 39 -21.38 6.68 22.05
N GLY A 40 -20.89 5.53 22.51
CA GLY A 40 -21.38 4.24 22.05
C GLY A 40 -20.64 3.06 22.66
N ALA A 41 -21.21 1.87 22.49
CA ALA A 41 -20.66 0.63 23.02
C ALA A 41 -20.82 -0.52 22.01
N VAL A 42 -19.77 -0.78 21.26
CA VAL A 42 -19.73 -1.86 20.27
C VAL A 42 -19.46 -3.19 20.98
N SER A 43 -20.43 -4.10 20.95
CA SER A 43 -20.30 -5.44 21.51
C SER A 43 -19.34 -6.31 20.70
N ARG A 44 -18.95 -7.46 21.26
CA ARG A 44 -18.32 -8.50 20.45
C ARG A 44 -19.38 -9.13 19.54
N ALA A 45 -19.18 -9.03 18.24
CA ALA A 45 -20.00 -9.70 17.24
C ALA A 45 -19.08 -10.56 16.37
N GLU A 46 -19.34 -11.87 16.32
CA GLU A 46 -18.59 -12.80 15.46
C GLU A 46 -18.94 -12.59 13.98
N GLU A 47 -20.16 -12.09 13.69
CA GLU A 47 -20.62 -11.85 12.31
C GLU A 47 -19.80 -10.78 11.56
N VAL A 48 -19.06 -9.94 12.29
CA VAL A 48 -18.21 -8.88 11.72
C VAL A 48 -16.71 -9.19 11.82
N ALA A 49 -16.34 -10.43 12.19
CA ALA A 49 -14.95 -10.82 12.32
C ALA A 49 -14.26 -10.95 10.95
N ALA A 50 -13.33 -10.03 10.66
CA ALA A 50 -12.51 -10.13 9.46
C ALA A 50 -11.37 -11.17 9.64
N PRO A 51 -11.22 -12.15 8.73
CA PRO A 51 -10.10 -13.09 8.81
C PRO A 51 -8.76 -12.37 8.65
N SER A 52 -7.76 -12.89 9.35
CA SER A 52 -6.37 -12.42 9.32
C SER A 52 -5.42 -13.51 8.85
N ARG A 53 -4.27 -13.10 8.33
CA ARG A 53 -3.12 -13.93 7.91
C ARG A 53 -1.84 -13.38 8.56
N HIS A 54 -0.70 -14.00 8.25
CA HIS A 54 0.63 -13.74 8.81
C HIS A 54 1.14 -12.29 8.72
N LEU A 55 0.48 -11.45 7.93
CA LEU A 55 0.81 -10.05 7.64
C LEU A 55 -0.38 -9.08 7.79
N GLY A 56 -1.46 -9.47 8.46
CA GLY A 56 -2.59 -8.59 8.75
C GLY A 56 -3.94 -9.14 8.30
N LEU A 57 -4.91 -8.26 8.06
CA LEU A 57 -6.22 -8.66 7.55
C LEU A 57 -6.09 -9.18 6.13
N VAL A 58 -6.91 -10.17 5.76
CA VAL A 58 -7.04 -10.51 4.34
C VAL A 58 -7.67 -9.31 3.61
N PRO A 59 -7.07 -8.80 2.52
CA PRO A 59 -7.61 -7.69 1.74
C PRO A 59 -9.02 -7.94 1.22
N VAL A 60 -9.80 -6.86 1.12
CA VAL A 60 -11.16 -6.88 0.55
C VAL A 60 -11.16 -7.42 -0.88
N ALA A 61 -10.15 -7.05 -1.68
CA ALA A 61 -10.02 -7.50 -3.07
C ALA A 61 -9.86 -9.02 -3.23
N GLU A 62 -9.46 -9.74 -2.18
CA GLU A 62 -9.38 -11.21 -2.17
C GLU A 62 -10.68 -11.89 -1.74
N ARG A 63 -11.64 -11.14 -1.18
CA ARG A 63 -12.82 -11.66 -0.47
C ARG A 63 -14.14 -11.02 -0.93
N ALA A 64 -14.20 -10.42 -2.11
CA ALA A 64 -15.48 -10.01 -2.67
C ALA A 64 -16.25 -11.28 -3.09
N PRO A 65 -17.53 -11.48 -2.67
CA PRO A 65 -18.46 -10.51 -2.08
C PRO A 65 -18.55 -10.49 -0.54
N GLU A 66 -18.01 -11.48 0.19
CA GLU A 66 -18.11 -11.62 1.66
C GLU A 66 -17.73 -10.34 2.43
N SER A 67 -16.76 -9.58 1.91
CA SER A 67 -16.35 -8.32 2.52
C SER A 67 -17.42 -7.23 2.49
N GLU A 68 -18.28 -7.21 1.47
CA GLU A 68 -19.40 -6.25 1.39
C GLU A 68 -20.46 -6.55 2.45
N GLU A 69 -20.75 -7.84 2.67
CA GLU A 69 -21.68 -8.30 3.70
C GLU A 69 -21.18 -7.94 5.11
N ILE A 70 -19.88 -8.13 5.37
CA ILE A 70 -19.25 -7.71 6.64
C ILE A 70 -19.36 -6.20 6.83
N VAL A 71 -19.16 -5.39 5.78
CA VAL A 71 -19.30 -3.91 5.87
C VAL A 71 -20.73 -3.51 6.18
N ALA A 72 -21.73 -4.15 5.57
CA ALA A 72 -23.14 -3.90 5.88
C ALA A 72 -23.47 -4.25 7.35
N ALA A 73 -23.02 -5.42 7.82
CA ALA A 73 -23.21 -5.84 9.21
C ALA A 73 -22.51 -4.89 10.21
N LEU A 74 -21.32 -4.38 9.87
CA LEU A 74 -20.63 -3.35 10.67
C LEU A 74 -21.42 -2.03 10.72
N ALA A 75 -22.02 -1.61 9.60
CA ALA A 75 -22.85 -0.41 9.55
C ALA A 75 -24.09 -0.53 10.44
N ASP A 76 -24.77 -1.68 10.40
CA ASP A 76 -25.92 -1.96 11.26
C ASP A 76 -25.53 -1.97 12.74
N LEU A 77 -24.41 -2.63 13.07
CA LEU A 77 -23.89 -2.69 14.44
C LEU A 77 -23.56 -1.28 14.98
N VAL A 78 -22.85 -0.47 14.20
CA VAL A 78 -22.49 0.90 14.60
C VAL A 78 -23.74 1.75 14.76
N THR A 79 -24.68 1.69 13.80
CA THR A 79 -25.95 2.44 13.85
C THR A 79 -26.78 2.10 15.08
N ALA A 80 -26.78 0.82 15.49
CA ALA A 80 -27.54 0.37 16.65
C ALA A 80 -26.87 0.70 18.00
N THR A 81 -25.55 0.91 18.03
CA THR A 81 -24.77 0.96 19.29
C THR A 81 -24.00 2.25 19.54
N VAL A 82 -23.96 3.16 18.57
CA VAL A 82 -23.29 4.46 18.66
C VAL A 82 -24.32 5.57 18.44
N ASP A 83 -24.30 6.57 19.32
CA ASP A 83 -25.01 7.82 19.15
C ASP A 83 -24.35 8.63 18.02
N LEU A 84 -24.82 8.38 16.79
CA LEU A 84 -24.30 8.99 15.58
C LEU A 84 -24.56 10.50 15.54
N ASP A 85 -25.67 10.96 16.12
CA ASP A 85 -25.97 12.39 16.17
C ASP A 85 -24.97 13.11 17.08
N ALA A 86 -24.72 12.60 18.29
CA ALA A 86 -23.72 13.16 19.19
C ALA A 86 -22.30 13.08 18.60
N LEU A 87 -21.96 11.99 17.89
CA LEU A 87 -20.67 11.86 17.20
C LEU A 87 -20.51 12.91 16.09
N LEU A 88 -21.54 13.11 15.26
CA LEU A 88 -21.52 14.10 14.18
C LEU A 88 -21.48 15.53 14.71
N ASP A 89 -22.21 15.84 15.78
CA ASP A 89 -22.16 17.14 16.43
C ASP A 89 -20.78 17.42 17.05
N LEU A 90 -20.16 16.41 17.67
CA LEU A 90 -18.78 16.52 18.12
C LEU A 90 -17.82 16.75 16.94
N ALA A 91 -17.97 16.02 15.83
CA ALA A 91 -17.12 16.21 14.65
C ALA A 91 -17.27 17.63 14.06
N ARG A 92 -18.49 18.18 14.02
CA ARG A 92 -18.78 19.55 13.57
C ARG A 92 -18.20 20.63 14.48
N SER A 93 -17.87 20.31 15.73
CA SER A 93 -17.18 21.25 16.65
C SER A 93 -15.71 21.48 16.29
N ALA A 94 -15.15 20.70 15.36
CA ALA A 94 -13.78 20.89 14.91
C ALA A 94 -13.63 22.24 14.19
N PRO A 95 -12.51 22.96 14.40
CA PRO A 95 -12.24 24.17 13.64
C PRO A 95 -12.12 23.85 12.14
N PRO A 96 -12.43 24.81 11.26
CA PRO A 96 -12.29 24.61 9.83
C PRO A 96 -10.84 24.25 9.48
N MET A 97 -10.65 23.30 8.57
CA MET A 97 -9.34 23.00 8.01
C MET A 97 -8.87 24.18 7.17
N THR A 98 -7.74 24.78 7.55
CA THR A 98 -7.15 25.92 6.84
C THR A 98 -6.11 25.50 5.80
N ALA A 99 -5.70 24.23 5.82
CA ALA A 99 -4.79 23.68 4.82
C ALA A 99 -5.54 23.49 3.49
N PRO A 100 -4.91 23.82 2.34
CA PRO A 100 -5.50 23.50 1.05
C PRO A 100 -5.66 21.98 0.92
N ALA A 101 -6.71 21.55 0.21
CA ALA A 101 -6.83 20.17 -0.20
C ALA A 101 -5.58 19.76 -1.02
N TRP A 102 -5.10 18.55 -0.79
CA TRP A 102 -4.01 18.02 -1.59
C TRP A 102 -4.45 17.88 -3.05
N ASP A 103 -3.59 18.28 -3.97
CA ASP A 103 -3.83 18.24 -5.41
C ASP A 103 -2.65 17.54 -6.09
N PRO A 104 -2.87 16.41 -6.80
CA PRO A 104 -1.81 15.70 -7.48
C PRO A 104 -1.16 16.54 -8.59
N VAL A 105 -1.90 17.45 -9.25
CA VAL A 105 -1.37 18.33 -10.31
C VAL A 105 -0.38 19.34 -9.73
N ALA A 106 -0.75 19.99 -8.62
CA ALA A 106 0.17 20.84 -7.89
C ALA A 106 1.40 20.05 -7.39
N ALA A 107 1.19 18.83 -6.87
CA ALA A 107 2.26 17.99 -6.33
C ALA A 107 3.32 17.60 -7.37
N VAL A 108 2.94 17.32 -8.62
CA VAL A 108 3.88 17.00 -9.72
C VAL A 108 4.50 18.25 -10.39
N GLY A 109 4.20 19.44 -9.87
CA GLY A 109 4.77 20.72 -10.33
C GLY A 109 4.02 21.34 -11.51
N GLY A 110 2.71 21.10 -11.61
CA GLY A 110 1.83 21.71 -12.61
C GLY A 110 1.29 20.71 -13.65
N PRO A 111 0.39 21.18 -14.54
CA PRO A 111 -0.27 20.32 -15.50
C PRO A 111 0.70 19.75 -16.54
N ALA A 112 0.49 18.49 -16.92
CA ALA A 112 1.21 17.87 -18.02
C ALA A 112 0.89 18.54 -19.36
N THR A 113 1.89 18.63 -20.24
CA THR A 113 1.71 19.11 -21.61
C THR A 113 1.49 17.94 -22.56
N GLY A 114 0.23 17.69 -22.92
CA GLY A 114 -0.16 16.66 -23.90
C GLY A 114 -0.45 15.27 -23.30
N ALA A 115 -0.92 14.36 -24.16
CA ALA A 115 -1.18 12.97 -23.77
C ALA A 115 0.15 12.22 -23.59
N GLY A 116 0.36 11.68 -22.39
CA GLY A 116 1.52 10.90 -22.03
C GLY A 116 1.39 9.40 -22.36
N PRO A 117 2.38 8.59 -21.96
CA PRO A 117 2.40 7.15 -22.18
C PRO A 117 1.29 6.42 -21.42
N THR A 118 0.98 5.20 -21.85
CA THR A 118 0.26 4.24 -21.01
C THR A 118 1.19 3.64 -19.97
N VAL A 119 0.82 3.72 -18.69
CA VAL A 119 1.53 3.08 -17.57
C VAL A 119 0.66 1.95 -17.04
N ALA A 120 1.15 0.72 -17.16
CA ALA A 120 0.47 -0.46 -16.62
C ALA A 120 0.70 -0.52 -15.11
N LEU A 121 -0.38 -0.50 -14.33
CA LEU A 121 -0.35 -0.58 -12.87
C LEU A 121 -0.89 -1.93 -12.42
N ALA A 122 -0.06 -2.75 -11.78
CA ALA A 122 -0.51 -4.05 -11.28
C ALA A 122 -1.61 -3.87 -10.23
N ALA A 123 -2.63 -4.71 -10.32
CA ALA A 123 -3.80 -4.72 -9.47
C ALA A 123 -4.25 -6.17 -9.19
N GLY A 124 -5.43 -6.32 -8.60
CA GLY A 124 -6.01 -7.62 -8.31
C GLY A 124 -5.50 -8.25 -7.01
N ALA A 125 -5.92 -9.48 -6.76
CA ALA A 125 -5.74 -10.18 -5.48
C ALA A 125 -4.27 -10.34 -5.07
N ALA A 126 -3.36 -10.53 -6.04
CA ALA A 126 -1.93 -10.69 -5.75
C ALA A 126 -1.21 -9.38 -5.41
N PHE A 127 -1.70 -8.23 -5.91
CA PHE A 127 -1.03 -6.93 -5.83
C PHE A 127 -1.97 -5.86 -5.30
N THR A 128 -2.34 -6.01 -4.03
CA THR A 128 -3.33 -5.15 -3.36
C THR A 128 -2.71 -3.94 -2.65
N PHE A 129 -1.38 -3.87 -2.51
CA PHE A 129 -0.72 -2.75 -1.81
C PHE A 129 -0.27 -1.71 -2.84
N SER A 130 -1.27 -0.98 -3.35
CA SER A 130 -1.08 0.20 -4.17
C SER A 130 -1.78 1.39 -3.51
N TYR A 131 -1.20 2.58 -3.64
CA TYR A 131 -1.79 3.82 -3.14
C TYR A 131 -2.63 4.46 -4.26
N ALA A 132 -3.79 5.02 -3.90
CA ALA A 132 -4.62 5.77 -4.84
C ALA A 132 -3.81 6.93 -5.46
N GLU A 133 -3.00 7.58 -4.62
CA GLU A 133 -2.15 8.71 -4.99
C GLU A 133 -1.10 8.33 -6.03
N THR A 134 -0.67 7.06 -6.12
CA THR A 134 0.25 6.62 -7.19
C THR A 134 -0.42 6.77 -8.55
N ALA A 135 -1.67 6.32 -8.70
CA ALA A 135 -2.42 6.44 -9.95
C ALA A 135 -2.77 7.91 -10.24
N GLU A 136 -3.18 8.67 -9.23
CA GLU A 136 -3.52 10.10 -9.35
C GLU A 136 -2.31 10.94 -9.78
N LEU A 137 -1.12 10.68 -9.20
CA LEU A 137 0.11 11.38 -9.57
C LEU A 137 0.59 11.01 -10.97
N LEU A 138 0.45 9.74 -11.38
CA LEU A 138 0.75 9.32 -12.76
C LEU A 138 -0.17 10.01 -13.77
N ALA A 139 -1.47 10.04 -13.48
CA ALA A 139 -2.45 10.74 -14.31
C ALA A 139 -2.17 12.25 -14.36
N ALA A 140 -1.84 12.87 -13.22
CA ALA A 140 -1.46 14.28 -13.14
C ALA A 140 -0.16 14.59 -13.92
N ALA A 141 0.78 13.64 -13.93
CA ALA A 141 2.00 13.70 -14.75
C ALA A 141 1.72 13.46 -16.26
N GLY A 142 0.47 13.15 -16.64
CA GLY A 142 0.01 13.02 -18.02
C GLY A 142 -0.10 11.59 -18.53
N ALA A 143 0.16 10.58 -17.72
CA ALA A 143 0.02 9.18 -18.15
C ALA A 143 -1.43 8.74 -18.22
N THR A 144 -1.69 7.80 -19.13
CA THR A 144 -2.89 6.95 -19.05
C THR A 144 -2.57 5.78 -18.13
N VAL A 145 -3.17 5.72 -16.95
CA VAL A 145 -2.98 4.60 -16.01
C VAL A 145 -3.91 3.46 -16.39
N ALA A 146 -3.33 2.31 -16.75
CA ALA A 146 -4.07 1.12 -17.14
C ALA A 146 -3.84 0.01 -16.10
N PRO A 147 -4.86 -0.37 -15.30
CA PRO A 147 -4.72 -1.48 -14.38
C PRO A 147 -4.60 -2.81 -15.13
N PHE A 148 -3.84 -3.76 -14.59
CA PHE A 148 -3.82 -5.16 -15.04
C PHE A 148 -3.70 -6.10 -13.83
N ASP A 149 -4.33 -7.26 -13.90
CA ASP A 149 -4.29 -8.30 -12.87
C ASP A 149 -3.40 -9.46 -13.34
N PRO A 150 -2.20 -9.64 -12.77
CA PRO A 150 -1.29 -10.72 -13.17
C PRO A 150 -1.83 -12.14 -12.97
N LEU A 151 -2.91 -12.32 -12.22
CA LEU A 151 -3.58 -13.63 -12.06
C LEU A 151 -4.55 -13.94 -13.21
N ARG A 152 -4.98 -12.93 -13.96
CA ARG A 152 -6.10 -13.05 -14.92
C ARG A 152 -5.74 -12.60 -16.33
N ASP A 153 -5.01 -11.49 -16.44
CA ASP A 153 -4.70 -10.88 -17.72
C ASP A 153 -3.50 -11.58 -18.37
N PRO A 154 -3.64 -12.11 -19.60
CA PRO A 154 -2.59 -12.90 -20.24
C PRO A 154 -1.44 -12.05 -20.83
N ALA A 155 -1.60 -10.73 -20.86
CA ALA A 155 -0.67 -9.78 -21.44
C ALA A 155 -0.83 -8.39 -20.80
N LEU A 156 0.18 -7.54 -20.97
CA LEU A 156 0.12 -6.14 -20.57
C LEU A 156 -0.92 -5.37 -21.42
N PRO A 157 -1.51 -4.29 -20.88
CA PRO A 157 -2.36 -3.40 -21.65
C PRO A 157 -1.67 -2.89 -22.92
N ALA A 158 -2.42 -2.78 -24.02
CA ALA A 158 -1.87 -2.34 -25.29
C ALA A 158 -1.21 -0.95 -25.18
N GLY A 159 -0.02 -0.81 -25.76
CA GLY A 159 0.73 0.45 -25.77
C GLY A 159 1.41 0.80 -24.45
N THR A 160 1.48 -0.14 -23.49
CA THR A 160 2.24 0.03 -22.24
C THR A 160 3.68 0.48 -22.52
N ARG A 161 4.09 1.59 -21.88
CA ARG A 161 5.45 2.13 -21.95
C ARG A 161 6.19 2.11 -20.62
N ALA A 162 5.49 1.97 -19.51
CA ALA A 162 6.09 1.65 -18.21
C ALA A 162 5.17 0.74 -17.40
N VAL A 163 5.76 0.02 -16.44
CA VAL A 163 5.05 -0.90 -15.54
C VAL A 163 5.34 -0.50 -14.09
N VAL A 164 4.30 -0.47 -13.26
CA VAL A 164 4.40 -0.29 -11.81
C VAL A 164 3.75 -1.48 -11.12
N ILE A 165 4.50 -2.17 -10.26
CA ILE A 165 4.04 -3.35 -9.51
C ILE A 165 4.21 -3.07 -8.02
N GLY A 166 3.10 -2.87 -7.33
CA GLY A 166 3.08 -2.60 -5.90
C GLY A 166 3.35 -3.84 -5.04
N GLY A 167 3.07 -3.70 -3.74
CA GLY A 167 3.10 -4.82 -2.81
C GLY A 167 1.85 -5.70 -2.89
N GLY A 168 1.80 -6.73 -2.07
CA GLY A 168 0.69 -7.67 -1.98
C GLY A 168 1.17 -9.01 -1.42
N PHE A 169 0.49 -10.09 -1.81
CA PHE A 169 0.72 -11.44 -1.28
C PHE A 169 1.01 -12.44 -2.40
N PRO A 170 2.12 -12.28 -3.16
CA PRO A 170 2.43 -13.14 -4.28
C PRO A 170 2.65 -14.58 -3.84
N GLU A 171 3.07 -14.82 -2.59
CA GLU A 171 3.21 -16.15 -2.02
C GLU A 171 1.88 -16.91 -1.90
N ALA A 172 0.77 -16.19 -1.66
CA ALA A 172 -0.57 -16.80 -1.59
C ALA A 172 -1.10 -17.20 -2.98
N HIS A 173 -0.49 -16.67 -4.04
CA HIS A 173 -0.91 -16.85 -5.41
C HIS A 173 0.22 -17.38 -6.33
N ALA A 174 1.29 -17.95 -5.76
CA ALA A 174 2.51 -18.27 -6.47
C ALA A 174 2.27 -19.19 -7.69
N GLU A 175 1.46 -20.24 -7.53
CA GLU A 175 1.12 -21.17 -8.61
C GLU A 175 0.32 -20.50 -9.74
N ALA A 176 -0.64 -19.64 -9.39
CA ALA A 176 -1.44 -18.91 -10.38
C ALA A 176 -0.59 -17.89 -11.15
N LEU A 177 0.29 -17.16 -10.45
CA LEU A 177 1.26 -16.25 -11.06
C LEU A 177 2.22 -17.00 -11.99
N ALA A 178 2.72 -18.15 -11.56
CA ALA A 178 3.60 -18.99 -12.37
C ALA A 178 2.91 -19.54 -13.62
N GLY A 179 1.63 -19.90 -13.49
CA GLY A 179 0.77 -20.38 -14.57
C GLY A 179 0.55 -19.37 -15.68
N ASN A 180 0.62 -18.06 -15.39
CA ASN A 180 0.53 -17.00 -16.41
C ASN A 180 1.87 -16.80 -17.16
N ALA A 181 2.30 -17.84 -17.87
CA ALA A 181 3.59 -17.86 -18.56
C ALA A 181 3.73 -16.78 -19.64
N ALA A 182 2.64 -16.41 -20.30
CA ALA A 182 2.63 -15.38 -21.34
C ALA A 182 2.98 -13.99 -20.76
N LEU A 183 2.26 -13.54 -19.74
CA LEU A 183 2.53 -12.27 -19.08
C LEU A 183 3.91 -12.25 -18.43
N ARG A 184 4.33 -13.35 -17.78
CA ARG A 184 5.68 -13.44 -17.18
C ARG A 184 6.78 -13.26 -18.23
N ALA A 185 6.65 -13.90 -19.39
CA ALA A 185 7.60 -13.76 -20.48
C ALA A 185 7.61 -12.33 -21.05
N GLU A 186 6.43 -11.71 -21.19
CA GLU A 186 6.32 -10.32 -21.61
C GLU A 186 6.99 -9.35 -20.63
N LEU A 187 6.74 -9.50 -19.32
CA LEU A 187 7.40 -8.70 -18.28
C LEU A 187 8.91 -8.92 -18.22
N ALA A 188 9.38 -10.16 -18.45
CA ALA A 188 10.80 -10.48 -18.50
C ALA A 188 11.52 -9.81 -19.69
N ALA A 189 10.82 -9.65 -20.81
CA ALA A 189 11.34 -9.02 -22.02
C ALA A 189 10.99 -7.53 -22.13
N PHE A 190 10.32 -6.93 -21.14
CA PHE A 190 9.87 -5.55 -21.21
C PHE A 190 11.05 -4.58 -21.12
N ASP A 191 11.23 -3.77 -22.17
CA ASP A 191 12.35 -2.82 -22.33
C ASP A 191 12.08 -1.45 -21.70
N GLY A 192 10.82 -1.16 -21.34
CA GLY A 192 10.42 0.11 -20.74
C GLY A 192 10.78 0.20 -19.25
N PRO A 193 10.57 1.38 -18.62
CA PRO A 193 10.71 1.53 -17.18
C PRO A 193 9.82 0.58 -16.38
N VAL A 194 10.39 -0.06 -15.36
CA VAL A 194 9.65 -0.91 -14.42
C VAL A 194 9.95 -0.46 -13.00
N VAL A 195 8.92 -0.24 -12.21
CA VAL A 195 9.03 0.05 -10.76
C VAL A 195 8.34 -1.06 -9.99
N ALA A 196 9.05 -1.68 -9.06
CA ALA A 196 8.52 -2.80 -8.30
C ALA A 196 8.82 -2.69 -6.80
N GLU A 197 7.78 -2.83 -5.98
CA GLU A 197 7.89 -2.73 -4.52
C GLU A 197 7.47 -4.03 -3.84
N CYS A 198 8.24 -4.48 -2.84
CA CYS A 198 7.96 -5.66 -2.02
C CYS A 198 7.55 -6.90 -2.85
N ALA A 199 6.26 -7.24 -2.91
CA ALA A 199 5.75 -8.32 -3.73
C ALA A 199 6.18 -8.23 -5.20
N GLY A 200 6.18 -7.03 -5.78
CA GLY A 200 6.63 -6.81 -7.15
C GLY A 200 8.08 -7.22 -7.36
N LEU A 201 8.96 -6.96 -6.37
CA LEU A 201 10.37 -7.41 -6.43
C LEU A 201 10.45 -8.95 -6.55
N LEU A 202 9.63 -9.67 -5.79
CA LEU A 202 9.61 -11.14 -5.80
C LEU A 202 9.09 -11.66 -7.14
N TYR A 203 8.04 -11.04 -7.66
CA TYR A 203 7.44 -11.42 -8.95
C TYR A 203 8.37 -11.17 -10.14
N LEU A 204 9.23 -10.14 -10.07
CA LEU A 204 10.25 -9.89 -11.09
C LEU A 204 11.46 -10.83 -10.99
N GLY A 205 11.67 -11.50 -9.86
CA GLY A 205 12.76 -12.48 -9.66
C GLY A 205 12.57 -13.76 -10.47
N ARG A 206 13.55 -14.67 -10.40
CA ARG A 206 13.51 -15.99 -11.07
C ARG A 206 12.49 -16.92 -10.43
N SER A 207 12.40 -16.94 -9.10
CA SER A 207 11.46 -17.79 -8.37
C SER A 207 11.14 -17.26 -6.97
N LEU A 208 10.01 -17.71 -6.43
CA LEU A 208 9.60 -17.54 -5.05
C LEU A 208 9.34 -18.92 -4.45
N ASP A 209 10.12 -19.32 -3.44
CA ASP A 209 10.07 -20.67 -2.84
C ASP A 209 10.15 -21.81 -3.89
N GLY A 210 10.95 -21.61 -4.93
CA GLY A 210 11.14 -22.57 -6.03
C GLY A 210 10.09 -22.48 -7.14
N VAL A 211 8.99 -21.76 -6.93
CA VAL A 211 7.95 -21.55 -7.94
C VAL A 211 8.42 -20.50 -8.96
N PRO A 212 8.38 -20.77 -10.28
CA PRO A 212 8.85 -19.83 -11.31
C PRO A 212 8.11 -18.48 -11.31
N MET A 213 8.88 -17.40 -11.35
CA MET A 213 8.39 -16.02 -11.46
C MET A 213 8.84 -15.42 -12.81
N CYS A 214 8.90 -14.09 -13.00
CA CYS A 214 9.20 -13.51 -14.32
C CYS A 214 10.63 -13.79 -14.80
N GLY A 215 11.60 -13.79 -13.89
CA GLY A 215 13.02 -13.91 -14.24
C GLY A 215 13.61 -12.65 -14.88
N ARG A 216 12.99 -11.48 -14.67
CA ARG A 216 13.52 -10.19 -15.14
C ARG A 216 14.76 -9.76 -14.37
N LEU A 217 14.80 -10.08 -13.07
CA LEU A 217 15.91 -9.82 -12.17
C LEU A 217 16.58 -11.13 -11.76
N ASP A 218 17.90 -11.12 -11.69
CA ASP A 218 18.71 -12.29 -11.34
C ASP A 218 18.74 -12.52 -9.82
N LEU A 219 17.56 -12.74 -9.22
CA LEU A 219 17.38 -13.06 -7.81
C LEU A 219 16.41 -14.22 -7.61
N THR A 220 16.54 -14.94 -6.51
CA THR A 220 15.48 -15.82 -5.99
C THR A 220 14.94 -15.25 -4.69
N ALA A 221 13.67 -15.52 -4.42
CA ALA A 221 13.01 -15.15 -3.18
C ALA A 221 12.57 -16.39 -2.42
N ARG A 222 12.50 -16.27 -1.09
CA ARG A 222 11.94 -17.31 -0.24
C ARG A 222 11.27 -16.75 0.99
N MET A 223 10.26 -17.45 1.50
CA MET A 223 9.65 -17.16 2.79
C MET A 223 10.62 -17.46 3.94
N THR A 224 10.45 -16.71 5.03
CA THR A 224 11.19 -16.90 6.28
C THR A 224 10.24 -16.79 7.47
N GLY A 225 10.67 -17.33 8.62
CA GLY A 225 9.91 -17.16 9.87
C GLY A 225 10.00 -15.74 10.47
N ARG A 226 10.91 -14.90 9.96
CA ARG A 226 11.20 -13.58 10.54
C ARG A 226 10.37 -12.50 9.85
N LEU A 227 9.69 -11.69 10.65
CA LEU A 227 9.05 -10.48 10.16
C LEU A 227 10.05 -9.33 10.10
N THR A 228 10.16 -8.69 8.94
CA THR A 228 10.77 -7.38 8.78
C THR A 228 9.66 -6.35 8.69
N LEU A 229 9.64 -5.41 9.63
CA LEU A 229 8.67 -4.32 9.70
C LEU A 229 9.37 -3.04 10.13
N GLY A 230 9.03 -1.91 9.52
CA GLY A 230 9.29 -0.59 10.08
C GLY A 230 9.50 0.50 9.03
N TYR A 231 9.52 1.74 9.52
CA TYR A 231 9.83 2.91 8.70
C TYR A 231 11.34 3.01 8.44
N ARG A 232 11.70 3.52 7.26
CA ARG A 232 13.08 3.74 6.83
C ARG A 232 13.25 5.16 6.32
N GLN A 233 14.41 5.73 6.66
CA GLN A 233 14.97 6.87 5.94
C GLN A 233 16.04 6.30 5.02
N ALA A 234 15.80 6.35 3.72
CA ALA A 234 16.68 5.78 2.72
C ALA A 234 17.22 6.88 1.81
N VAL A 235 18.35 6.62 1.17
CA VAL A 235 18.93 7.46 0.14
C VAL A 235 19.01 6.66 -1.14
N ALA A 236 18.56 7.22 -2.26
CA ALA A 236 18.70 6.62 -3.58
C ALA A 236 20.18 6.40 -3.89
N ALA A 237 20.57 5.16 -4.15
CA ALA A 237 21.98 4.82 -4.33
C ALA A 237 22.47 5.02 -5.78
N ALA A 238 21.54 5.12 -6.73
CA ALA A 238 21.80 5.38 -8.14
C ALA A 238 20.63 6.15 -8.77
N ASP A 239 20.85 6.68 -9.97
CA ASP A 239 19.77 7.20 -10.79
C ASP A 239 18.87 6.06 -11.27
N SER A 240 17.57 6.30 -11.28
CA SER A 240 16.57 5.36 -11.80
C SER A 240 15.42 6.10 -12.49
N PRO A 241 14.44 5.41 -13.08
CA PRO A 241 13.27 6.05 -13.65
C PRO A 241 12.46 6.89 -12.64
N VAL A 242 12.61 6.63 -11.33
CA VAL A 242 11.83 7.31 -10.26
C VAL A 242 12.68 8.17 -9.32
N THR A 243 13.99 7.97 -9.28
CA THR A 243 14.88 8.67 -8.32
C THR A 243 16.16 9.22 -8.95
N ARG A 244 16.82 10.12 -8.22
CA ARG A 244 18.18 10.57 -8.52
C ARG A 244 19.13 10.17 -7.40
N ALA A 245 20.36 9.79 -7.74
CA ALA A 245 21.36 9.40 -6.75
C ALA A 245 21.53 10.48 -5.66
N GLY A 246 21.53 10.07 -4.40
CA GLY A 246 21.60 10.96 -3.25
C GLY A 246 20.26 11.53 -2.76
N GLU A 247 19.15 11.27 -3.46
CA GLU A 247 17.83 11.76 -3.06
C GLU A 247 17.33 11.03 -1.80
N PRO A 248 16.96 11.76 -0.73
CA PRO A 248 16.43 11.15 0.49
C PRO A 248 14.94 10.82 0.34
N VAL A 249 14.57 9.62 0.76
CA VAL A 249 13.18 9.17 0.77
C VAL A 249 12.80 8.61 2.15
N ARG A 250 11.50 8.66 2.43
CA ARG A 250 10.90 7.95 3.56
C ARG A 250 10.00 6.87 3.01
N GLY A 251 10.13 5.68 3.57
CA GLY A 251 9.32 4.54 3.19
C GLY A 251 9.13 3.59 4.36
N HIS A 252 8.55 2.43 4.08
CA HIS A 252 8.43 1.37 5.06
C HIS A 252 8.70 0.01 4.42
N GLU A 253 9.08 -0.95 5.25
CA GLU A 253 9.17 -2.36 4.88
C GLU A 253 8.15 -3.14 5.68
N PHE A 254 7.49 -4.11 5.05
CA PHE A 254 6.63 -5.09 5.73
C PHE A 254 6.62 -6.42 4.97
N HIS A 255 7.50 -7.35 5.34
CA HIS A 255 7.63 -8.62 4.62
C HIS A 255 8.20 -9.74 5.51
N ARG A 256 7.91 -10.99 5.13
CA ARG A 256 8.52 -12.21 5.70
C ARG A 256 9.45 -12.92 4.73
N THR A 257 9.69 -12.35 3.56
CA THR A 257 10.56 -12.93 2.53
C THR A 257 11.96 -12.33 2.59
N VAL A 258 12.92 -13.02 1.99
CA VAL A 258 14.25 -12.49 1.67
C VAL A 258 14.58 -12.83 0.22
N THR A 259 15.43 -12.02 -0.41
CA THR A 259 15.98 -12.30 -1.73
C THR A 259 17.45 -12.69 -1.65
N ASP A 260 17.90 -13.53 -2.58
CA ASP A 260 19.30 -13.85 -2.81
C ASP A 260 19.65 -13.62 -4.30
N PRO A 261 20.53 -12.64 -4.61
CA PRO A 261 21.14 -11.69 -3.69
C PRO A 261 20.12 -10.70 -3.08
N GLY A 262 20.52 -9.98 -2.02
CA GLY A 262 19.68 -8.96 -1.36
C GLY A 262 19.61 -7.62 -2.12
N HIS A 263 20.53 -7.41 -3.05
CA HIS A 263 20.63 -6.24 -3.91
C HIS A 263 21.37 -6.61 -5.20
N GLY A 264 21.22 -5.80 -6.24
CA GLY A 264 21.99 -5.93 -7.48
C GLY A 264 23.37 -5.29 -7.40
N ASP A 265 24.14 -5.36 -8.48
CA ASP A 265 25.42 -4.63 -8.60
C ASP A 265 25.24 -3.13 -8.37
N THR A 266 24.11 -2.59 -8.84
CA THR A 266 23.65 -1.25 -8.51
C THR A 266 22.46 -1.36 -7.55
N PRO A 267 22.63 -1.00 -6.26
CA PRO A 267 21.52 -1.00 -5.32
C PRO A 267 20.53 0.13 -5.62
N ALA A 268 19.27 -0.05 -5.26
CA ALA A 268 18.25 1.00 -5.33
C ALA A 268 18.41 1.99 -4.18
N TRP A 269 18.69 1.48 -2.98
CA TRP A 269 18.67 2.27 -1.76
C TRP A 269 19.87 2.00 -0.87
N ARG A 270 20.19 2.99 -0.04
CA ARG A 270 21.06 2.87 1.12
C ARG A 270 20.36 3.38 2.38
N TRP A 271 20.41 2.59 3.44
CA TRP A 271 20.08 3.01 4.81
C TRP A 271 20.88 2.15 5.80
N ASP A 272 21.15 2.67 7.00
CA ASP A 272 21.95 1.98 8.04
C ASP A 272 23.27 1.37 7.51
N ASP A 273 23.96 2.10 6.63
CA ASP A 273 25.19 1.69 5.93
C ASP A 273 25.07 0.39 5.10
N ARG A 274 23.86 -0.02 4.75
CA ARG A 274 23.56 -1.21 3.96
C ARG A 274 22.96 -0.86 2.60
N ALA A 275 23.22 -1.72 1.62
CA ALA A 275 22.68 -1.62 0.27
C ALA A 275 21.43 -2.51 0.13
N HIS A 276 20.41 -1.99 -0.55
CA HIS A 276 19.12 -2.66 -0.68
C HIS A 276 18.54 -2.49 -2.10
N GLY A 277 17.90 -3.56 -2.59
CA GLY A 277 17.17 -3.53 -3.85
C GLY A 277 18.06 -3.45 -5.09
N PHE A 278 17.44 -3.20 -6.23
CA PHE A 278 18.01 -3.39 -7.55
C PHE A 278 17.68 -2.19 -8.43
N VAL A 279 18.71 -1.65 -9.05
CA VAL A 279 18.58 -0.86 -10.27
C VAL A 279 19.27 -1.63 -11.38
N ASP A 280 18.49 -2.15 -12.33
CA ASP A 280 18.98 -2.88 -13.51
C ASP A 280 18.46 -2.20 -14.77
N GLY A 281 19.30 -1.38 -15.39
CA GLY A 281 18.93 -0.53 -16.53
C GLY A 281 17.76 0.39 -16.19
N ARG A 282 16.56 0.07 -16.71
CA ARG A 282 15.32 0.83 -16.50
C ARG A 282 14.41 0.22 -15.42
N VAL A 283 14.89 -0.77 -14.67
CA VAL A 283 14.15 -1.41 -13.57
C VAL A 283 14.60 -0.83 -12.24
N HIS A 284 13.65 -0.40 -11.40
CA HIS A 284 13.86 -0.02 -10.00
C HIS A 284 13.02 -0.94 -9.12
N ALA A 285 13.65 -1.83 -8.35
CA ALA A 285 12.93 -2.82 -7.55
C ALA A 285 13.49 -2.96 -6.13
N SER A 286 12.63 -2.96 -5.10
CA SER A 286 13.09 -3.10 -3.72
C SER A 286 11.98 -3.52 -2.75
N TYR A 287 12.33 -3.95 -1.53
CA TYR A 287 11.35 -4.15 -0.45
C TYR A 287 10.77 -2.84 0.12
N LEU A 288 11.41 -1.70 -0.15
CA LEU A 288 10.99 -0.42 0.39
C LEU A 288 9.74 0.07 -0.36
N HIS A 289 8.67 0.27 0.40
CA HIS A 289 7.48 0.95 -0.08
C HIS A 289 7.64 2.46 0.08
N VAL A 290 7.52 3.19 -1.02
CA VAL A 290 7.55 4.66 -1.01
C VAL A 290 6.13 5.16 -1.28
N HIS A 291 5.63 6.06 -0.42
CA HIS A 291 4.36 6.72 -0.71
C HIS A 291 4.62 7.92 -1.63
N TRP A 292 4.15 7.84 -2.87
CA TRP A 292 4.49 8.82 -3.90
C TRP A 292 3.94 10.22 -3.62
N ALA A 293 2.90 10.38 -2.80
CA ALA A 293 2.48 11.70 -2.31
C ALA A 293 3.58 12.42 -1.51
N GLY A 294 4.47 11.68 -0.85
CA GLY A 294 5.68 12.20 -0.20
C GLY A 294 6.89 12.32 -1.12
N GLN A 295 6.81 11.82 -2.36
CA GLN A 295 7.86 11.84 -3.39
C GLN A 295 7.27 12.07 -4.79
N PRO A 296 6.50 13.16 -5.01
CA PRO A 296 5.62 13.26 -6.18
C PRO A 296 6.37 13.34 -7.52
N LEU A 297 7.64 13.74 -7.50
CA LEU A 297 8.48 13.75 -8.70
C LEU A 297 8.78 12.34 -9.23
N ALA A 298 8.59 11.28 -8.44
CA ALA A 298 8.73 9.90 -8.92
C ALA A 298 7.76 9.62 -10.09
N ALA A 299 6.50 10.03 -9.98
CA ALA A 299 5.51 9.87 -11.04
C ALA A 299 5.92 10.60 -12.31
N ARG A 300 6.29 11.88 -12.17
CA ARG A 300 6.71 12.70 -13.30
C ARG A 300 7.95 12.13 -14.01
N ARG A 301 8.96 11.73 -13.25
CA ARG A 301 10.18 11.13 -13.81
C ARG A 301 9.89 9.83 -14.52
N LEU A 302 9.01 8.98 -13.98
CA LEU A 302 8.63 7.73 -14.62
C LEU A 302 7.97 8.00 -15.99
N VAL A 303 7.05 8.97 -16.03
CA VAL A 303 6.37 9.38 -17.27
C VAL A 303 7.36 9.97 -18.28
N GLU A 304 8.29 10.80 -17.84
CA GLU A 304 9.33 11.39 -18.69
C GLU A 304 10.30 10.30 -19.21
N ALA A 305 10.59 9.27 -18.42
CA ALA A 305 11.47 8.16 -18.81
C ALA A 305 10.89 7.25 -19.90
N CYS A 306 9.59 7.35 -20.20
CA CYS A 306 8.93 6.63 -21.30
C CYS A 306 9.14 7.28 -22.68
N ARG A 307 9.65 8.52 -22.73
CA ARG A 307 9.94 9.27 -23.96
C ARG A 307 11.34 8.90 -24.48
#